data_AF-A0AAQ0QZZ3-F1
#
_entry.id   AF-A0AAQ0QZZ3-F1
#
_cell.length_a   1.000
_cell.length_b   1.000
_cell.length_c   1.000
_cell.angle_alpha   90.00
_cell.angle_beta   90.00
_cell.angle_gamma   90.00
#
_symmetry.space_group_name_H-M   'P 1'
#
loop_
_entity.id
_entity.type
_entity.pdbx_description
1 polymer ?
#
loop_
_entity_poly.entity_id
_entity_poly.type
_entity_poly.pdbx_seq_one_letter_code
_entity_poly.pdbx_strand_id
1 'polypeptide(L)'
;MLLFLWAYTTIIFAIAYLFQVLNLTLIGLEVVTILILFISFWESTKGRHWRIIGMNIINILFISILYFSQHTFTYIQHHDVEKMLVIVVSFVLSQLLGIFWGRQFYKHQEKSKK
;
A
#
# COMPACT_ATOMS: atom_id res chain seq x y z
N MET A 1 -7.01 -6.97 14.67
CA MET A 1 -7.15 -6.79 13.20
C MET A 1 -7.59 -5.36 12.89
N LEU A 2 -8.68 -4.90 13.50
CA LEU A 2 -9.24 -3.56 13.28
C LEU A 2 -8.26 -2.41 13.60
N LEU A 3 -7.58 -2.44 14.75
CA LEU A 3 -6.54 -1.45 15.11
C LEU A 3 -5.40 -1.35 14.08
N PHE A 4 -4.96 -2.48 13.53
CA PHE A 4 -3.91 -2.51 12.51
C PHE A 4 -4.40 -1.86 11.21
N LEU A 5 -5.60 -2.21 10.76
CA LEU A 5 -6.20 -1.65 9.56
C LEU A 5 -6.45 -0.14 9.72
N TRP A 6 -6.91 0.29 10.89
CA TRP A 6 -7.13 1.70 11.19
C TRP A 6 -5.82 2.50 11.20
N ALA A 7 -4.76 1.98 11.83
CA ALA A 7 -3.43 2.58 11.80
C ALA A 7 -2.88 2.64 10.37
N TYR A 8 -3.00 1.56 9.61
CA TYR A 8 -2.57 1.50 8.21
C TYR A 8 -3.28 2.56 7.36
N THR A 9 -4.62 2.63 7.42
CA THR A 9 -5.41 3.67 6.74
C THR A 9 -4.94 5.06 7.12
N THR A 10 -4.79 5.32 8.42
CA THR A 10 -4.38 6.65 8.91
C THR A 10 -3.01 7.04 8.35
N ILE A 11 -2.05 6.11 8.33
CA ILE A 11 -0.70 6.37 7.83
C ILE A 11 -0.70 6.66 6.32
N ILE A 12 -1.38 5.86 5.50
CA ILE A 12 -1.37 6.09 4.04
C ILE A 12 -2.05 7.42 3.68
N PHE A 13 -3.13 7.81 4.38
CA PHE A 13 -3.78 9.10 4.18
C PHE A 13 -2.94 10.26 4.71
N ALA A 14 -2.25 10.08 5.85
CA ALA A 14 -1.33 11.10 6.36
C ALA A 14 -0.17 11.36 5.40
N ILE A 15 0.40 10.30 4.81
CA ILE A 15 1.43 10.44 3.77
C ILE A 15 0.85 11.19 2.56
N ALA A 16 -0.30 10.76 2.04
CA ALA A 16 -0.93 11.44 0.91
C ALA A 16 -1.20 12.93 1.19
N TYR A 17 -1.72 13.26 2.37
CA TYR A 17 -2.01 14.65 2.71
C TYR A 17 -0.72 15.48 2.86
N LEU A 18 0.27 14.97 3.60
CA LEU A 18 1.53 15.67 3.83
C LEU A 18 2.26 15.97 2.51
N PHE A 19 2.40 14.97 1.65
CA PHE A 19 3.12 15.12 0.39
C PHE A 19 2.37 16.01 -0.61
N GLN A 20 1.04 16.07 -0.52
CA GLN A 20 0.28 17.06 -1.29
C GLN A 20 0.54 18.49 -0.84
N VAL A 21 0.56 18.75 0.47
CA VAL A 21 0.85 20.09 1.01
C VAL A 21 2.24 20.57 0.56
N LEU A 22 3.18 19.64 0.38
CA LEU A 22 4.52 19.92 -0.12
C LEU A 22 4.62 20.01 -1.66
N ASN A 23 3.53 19.81 -2.41
CA ASN A 23 3.51 19.67 -3.87
C ASN A 23 4.41 18.54 -4.41
N LEU A 24 4.61 17.48 -3.62
CA LEU A 24 5.43 16.30 -3.94
C LEU A 24 4.56 15.04 -4.06
N THR A 25 3.45 15.14 -4.79
CA THR A 25 2.43 14.08 -4.88
C THR A 25 3.01 12.75 -5.38
N LEU A 26 3.83 12.78 -6.43
CA LEU A 26 4.46 11.56 -6.98
C LEU A 26 5.32 10.84 -5.93
N ILE A 27 6.14 11.60 -5.19
CA ILE A 27 6.99 11.05 -4.11
C ILE A 27 6.12 10.48 -2.99
N GLY A 28 5.01 11.13 -2.65
CA GLY A 28 4.05 10.61 -1.68
C GLY A 28 3.52 9.23 -2.06
N LEU A 29 3.20 9.01 -3.33
CA LEU A 29 2.74 7.71 -3.84
C LEU A 29 3.84 6.65 -3.80
N GLU A 30 5.08 7.02 -4.10
CA GLU A 30 6.23 6.11 -3.99
C GLU A 30 6.46 5.69 -2.53
N VAL A 31 6.35 6.61 -1.58
CA VAL A 31 6.46 6.31 -0.14
C VAL A 31 5.34 5.35 0.29
N VAL A 32 4.10 5.57 -0.14
CA VAL A 32 2.99 4.62 0.10
C VAL A 32 3.29 3.26 -0.53
N THR A 33 3.85 3.23 -1.74
CA THR A 33 4.24 1.99 -2.42
C THR A 33 5.30 1.21 -1.64
N ILE A 34 6.32 1.90 -1.12
CA ILE A 34 7.36 1.29 -0.28
C ILE A 34 6.78 0.78 1.04
N LEU A 35 5.86 1.54 1.64
CA LEU A 35 5.16 1.12 2.87
C LEU A 35 4.33 -0.15 2.63
N ILE A 36 3.60 -0.22 1.51
CA ILE A 36 2.84 -1.39 1.07
C ILE A 36 3.77 -2.62 0.97
N LEU A 37 4.94 -2.47 0.33
CA LEU A 37 5.93 -3.54 0.16
C LEU A 37 6.37 -4.06 1.53
N PHE A 38 6.80 -3.14 2.39
CA PHE A 38 7.34 -3.45 3.71
C PHE A 38 6.32 -4.15 4.60
N ILE A 39 5.09 -3.61 4.69
CA ILE A 39 4.06 -4.19 5.55
C ILE A 39 3.60 -5.54 4.99
N SER A 40 3.45 -5.67 3.67
CA SER A 40 3.10 -6.95 3.04
C SER A 40 4.14 -8.03 3.29
N PHE A 41 5.42 -7.68 3.20
CA PHE A 41 6.53 -8.54 3.58
C PHE A 41 6.42 -8.96 5.05
N TRP A 42 6.31 -8.00 5.96
CA TRP A 42 6.30 -8.24 7.40
C TRP A 42 5.09 -9.05 7.89
N GLU A 43 3.90 -8.78 7.36
CA GLU A 43 2.71 -9.55 7.72
C GLU A 43 2.76 -10.96 7.12
N SER A 44 3.40 -11.12 5.96
CA SER A 44 3.62 -12.42 5.34
C SER A 44 4.67 -13.27 6.06
N THR A 45 5.75 -12.67 6.60
CA THR A 45 6.72 -13.39 7.46
C THR A 45 6.11 -13.87 8.77
N LYS A 46 4.94 -13.37 9.15
CA LYS A 46 4.19 -13.79 10.34
C LYS A 46 3.00 -14.71 10.03
N GLY A 47 2.80 -15.08 8.77
CA GLY A 47 1.66 -15.91 8.34
C GLY A 47 0.28 -15.22 8.48
N ARG A 48 0.22 -13.88 8.62
CA ARG A 48 -1.01 -13.14 8.94
C ARG A 48 -1.80 -12.73 7.69
N HIS A 49 -2.22 -13.71 6.90
CA HIS A 49 -2.86 -13.49 5.60
C HIS A 49 -4.17 -12.67 5.66
N TRP A 50 -4.94 -12.76 6.75
CA TRP A 50 -6.16 -11.96 6.92
C TRP A 50 -5.91 -10.45 6.95
N ARG A 51 -4.76 -10.00 7.47
CA ARG A 51 -4.40 -8.58 7.49
C ARG A 51 -4.05 -8.07 6.09
N ILE A 52 -3.39 -8.89 5.30
CA ILE A 52 -3.04 -8.61 3.90
C ILE A 52 -4.30 -8.42 3.05
N ILE A 53 -5.33 -9.27 3.26
CA ILE A 53 -6.63 -9.11 2.59
C ILE A 53 -7.27 -7.76 2.97
N GLY A 54 -7.26 -7.41 4.26
CA GLY A 54 -7.77 -6.11 4.72
C GLY A 54 -7.02 -4.92 4.11
N MET A 55 -5.69 -5.00 3.99
CA MET A 55 -4.90 -3.97 3.32
C MET A 55 -5.28 -3.81 1.84
N ASN A 56 -5.55 -4.90 1.13
CA ASN A 56 -5.99 -4.82 -0.27
C ASN A 56 -7.30 -4.04 -0.41
N ILE A 57 -8.28 -4.28 0.48
CA ILE A 57 -9.54 -3.53 0.49
C ILE A 57 -9.29 -2.04 0.74
N ILE A 58 -8.43 -1.71 1.71
CA ILE A 58 -8.08 -0.32 2.01
C ILE A 58 -7.35 0.33 0.83
N ASN A 59 -6.45 -0.38 0.15
CA ASN A 59 -5.72 0.14 -1.01
C ASN A 59 -6.67 0.47 -2.17
N ILE A 60 -7.67 -0.38 -2.41
CA ILE A 60 -8.71 -0.12 -3.41
C ILE A 60 -9.46 1.17 -3.04
N LEU A 61 -9.94 1.27 -1.79
CA LEU A 61 -10.64 2.47 -1.31
C LEU A 61 -9.76 3.73 -1.40
N PHE A 62 -8.48 3.61 -1.03
CA PHE A 62 -7.52 4.70 -1.08
C PHE A 62 -7.32 5.20 -2.52
N ILE A 63 -7.08 4.29 -3.48
CA ILE A 63 -6.96 4.65 -4.90
C ILE A 63 -8.25 5.29 -5.42
N SER A 64 -9.42 4.72 -5.08
CA SER A 64 -10.71 5.29 -5.47
C SER A 64 -10.89 6.71 -4.92
N ILE A 65 -10.53 6.96 -3.66
CA ILE A 65 -10.63 8.30 -3.06
C ILE A 65 -9.66 9.28 -3.73
N LEU A 66 -8.42 8.87 -4.01
CA LEU A 66 -7.46 9.71 -4.72
C LEU A 66 -7.89 10.04 -6.16
N TYR A 67 -8.63 9.14 -6.80
CA TYR A 67 -9.14 9.32 -8.16
C TYR A 67 -10.36 10.27 -8.18
N PHE A 68 -11.37 10.01 -7.35
CA PHE A 68 -12.61 10.77 -7.35
C PHE A 68 -12.51 12.11 -6.62
N SER A 69 -11.64 12.24 -5.62
CA SER A 69 -11.40 13.52 -4.98
C SER A 69 -10.56 14.39 -5.93
N GLN A 70 -11.15 15.46 -6.43
CA GLN A 70 -10.46 16.49 -7.22
C GLN A 70 -10.29 17.81 -6.44
N HIS A 71 -10.96 17.93 -5.29
CA HIS A 71 -10.91 19.11 -4.41
C HIS A 71 -10.03 18.91 -3.18
N THR A 72 -10.02 17.70 -2.61
CA THR A 72 -9.24 17.39 -1.40
C THR A 72 -7.90 16.75 -1.75
N PHE A 73 -7.87 15.92 -2.79
CA PHE A 73 -6.64 15.33 -3.31
C PHE A 73 -6.43 15.71 -4.77
N THR A 74 -5.22 16.13 -5.16
CA THR A 74 -4.90 16.55 -6.55
C THR A 74 -3.91 15.60 -7.22
N TYR A 75 -3.90 14.35 -6.77
CA TYR A 75 -2.93 13.32 -7.18
C TYR A 75 -3.13 12.81 -8.61
N ILE A 76 -4.39 12.64 -9.04
CA ILE A 76 -4.73 12.07 -10.35
C ILE A 76 -5.70 13.02 -11.03
N GLN A 77 -5.27 13.63 -12.14
CA GLN A 77 -6.20 14.36 -13.02
C GLN A 77 -7.00 13.33 -13.83
N HIS A 78 -8.31 13.55 -14.01
CA HIS A 78 -9.20 12.60 -14.70
C HIS A 78 -8.78 12.27 -16.14
N HIS A 79 -7.94 13.10 -16.77
CA HIS A 79 -7.44 12.87 -18.13
C HIS A 79 -6.10 12.11 -18.17
N ASP A 80 -5.50 11.82 -17.01
CA ASP A 80 -4.18 11.18 -16.91
C ASP A 80 -4.31 9.71 -16.49
N VAL A 81 -4.94 8.93 -17.39
CA VAL A 81 -5.20 7.50 -17.20
C VAL A 81 -3.88 6.70 -17.08
N GLU A 82 -2.83 7.17 -17.73
CA GLU A 82 -1.49 6.56 -17.67
C GLU A 82 -0.92 6.61 -16.25
N LYS A 83 -0.97 7.77 -15.58
CA LYS A 83 -0.53 7.88 -14.18
C LYS A 83 -1.34 6.99 -13.25
N MET A 84 -2.65 6.92 -13.46
CA MET A 84 -3.51 6.03 -12.67
C MET A 84 -3.08 4.56 -12.82
N LEU A 85 -2.84 4.11 -14.06
CA LEU A 85 -2.38 2.76 -14.34
C LEU A 85 -1.02 2.47 -13.68
N VAL A 86 -0.07 3.39 -13.78
CA VAL A 86 1.25 3.24 -13.13
C VAL A 86 1.10 3.09 -11.62
N ILE A 87 0.25 3.88 -10.97
CA ILE A 87 0.02 3.79 -9.52
C ILE A 87 -0.57 2.43 -9.15
N VAL A 88 -1.63 2.01 -9.85
CA VAL A 88 -2.29 0.73 -9.60
C VAL A 88 -1.31 -0.43 -9.79
N VAL A 89 -0.55 -0.43 -10.89
CA VAL A 89 0.45 -1.48 -11.18
C VAL A 89 1.54 -1.49 -10.12
N SER A 90 2.08 -0.32 -9.73
CA SER A 90 3.09 -0.22 -8.67
C SER A 90 2.59 -0.77 -7.34
N PHE A 91 1.35 -0.48 -6.96
CA PHE A 91 0.76 -0.97 -5.72
C PHE A 91 0.57 -2.49 -5.76
N VAL A 92 0.08 -3.03 -6.88
CA VAL A 92 -0.08 -4.47 -7.08
C VAL A 92 1.27 -5.19 -7.03
N LEU A 93 2.28 -4.69 -7.77
CA LEU A 93 3.61 -5.29 -7.78
C LEU A 93 4.27 -5.25 -6.40
N SER A 94 4.18 -4.12 -5.71
CA SER A 94 4.67 -3.95 -4.34
C SER A 94 4.05 -4.97 -3.38
N GLN A 95 2.72 -5.13 -3.42
CA GLN A 95 2.01 -6.11 -2.61
C GLN A 95 2.47 -7.54 -2.92
N LEU A 96 2.53 -7.91 -4.21
CA LEU A 96 2.92 -9.25 -4.64
C LEU A 96 4.36 -9.60 -4.26
N LEU A 97 5.30 -8.67 -4.48
CA LEU A 97 6.70 -8.84 -4.11
C LEU A 97 6.84 -8.99 -2.60
N GLY A 98 6.17 -8.14 -1.81
CA GLY A 98 6.19 -8.22 -0.36
C GLY A 98 5.70 -9.58 0.13
N ILE A 99 4.54 -10.04 -0.36
CA ILE A 99 3.99 -11.35 -0.02
C ILE A 99 4.94 -12.48 -0.44
N PHE A 100 5.45 -12.44 -1.68
CA PHE A 100 6.31 -13.49 -2.21
C PHE A 100 7.56 -13.67 -1.35
N TRP A 101 8.30 -12.59 -1.13
CA TRP A 101 9.51 -12.61 -0.31
C TRP A 101 9.18 -12.98 1.14
N GLY A 102 8.14 -12.39 1.72
CA GLY A 102 7.76 -12.68 3.10
C GLY A 102 7.40 -14.14 3.33
N ARG A 103 6.74 -14.79 2.35
CA ARG A 103 6.46 -16.24 2.38
C ARG A 103 7.73 -17.09 2.31
N GLN A 104 8.74 -16.70 1.51
CA GLN A 104 10.00 -17.43 1.44
C GLN A 104 10.73 -17.40 2.79
N PHE A 105 10.78 -16.23 3.43
CA PHE A 105 11.37 -16.07 4.76
C PHE A 105 10.60 -16.84 5.83
N TYR A 106 9.26 -16.83 5.81
CA TYR A 106 8.45 -17.62 6.73
C TYR A 106 8.77 -19.11 6.64
N LYS A 107 8.80 -19.67 5.41
CA LYS A 107 9.13 -21.08 5.18
C LYS A 107 10.54 -21.44 5.67
N HIS A 108 11.50 -20.54 5.51
CA HIS A 108 12.87 -20.77 5.96
C HIS A 108 12.97 -20.82 7.50
N GLN A 109 12.27 -19.91 8.19
CA GLN A 109 12.20 -19.91 9.65
C GLN A 109 11.48 -21.14 10.21
N GLU A 110 10.41 -21.60 9.55
CA GLU A 110 9.68 -22.79 9.97
C GLU A 110 10.50 -24.07 9.80
N LYS A 111 11.30 -24.15 8.72
CA LYS A 111 12.25 -25.26 8.50
C LYS A 111 13.40 -25.26 9.50
N SER A 112 13.89 -24.10 9.92
CA SER A 112 14.98 -23.99 10.92
C SER A 112 14.55 -24.30 12.35
N LYS A 113 13.23 -24.33 12.63
CA LYS A 113 12.67 -24.66 13.95
C LYS A 113 12.31 -26.15 14.11
N LYS A 114 12.34 -26.91 13.03
CA LYS A 114 12.17 -28.37 13.03
C LYS A 114 13.54 -29.04 13.07
#